data_AF-A0A8J3Q7E0-F1
#
_entry.id   AF-A0A8J3Q7E0-F1
#
_cell.length_a   1.000
_cell.length_b   1.000
_cell.length_c   1.000
_cell.angle_alpha   90.00
_cell.angle_beta   90.00
_cell.angle_gamma   90.00
#
_symmetry.space_group_name_H-M   'P 1'
#
loop_
_entity.id
_entity.type
_entity.pdbx_description
1 polymer ?
#
loop_
_entity_poly.entity_id
_entity_poly.type
_entity_poly.pdbx_seq_one_letter_code
_entity_poly.pdbx_strand_id
1 'polypeptide(L)'
;MPVPTPSAGTWPPTTASPTARPLSWRYLRKAELVEPPPKKKPTSSYIRFQAALPNETWQTDFTHRRLADGTDTEILTFLDDHSRYALAVTAHRRVGAPAILILQRNGCFGV
;
A
#
# COMPACT_ATOMS: atom_id res chain seq x y z
N MET A 1 -17.87 33.20 46.11
CA MET A 1 -18.66 32.91 44.89
C MET A 1 -18.31 31.49 44.44
N PRO A 2 -19.22 30.50 44.55
CA PRO A 2 -18.93 29.16 44.05
C PRO A 2 -19.15 29.09 42.52
N VAL A 3 -18.27 28.39 41.82
CA VAL A 3 -18.33 28.15 40.37
C VAL A 3 -19.35 27.02 40.09
N PRO A 4 -20.23 27.13 39.09
CA PRO A 4 -21.14 26.03 38.77
C PRO A 4 -20.40 24.86 38.13
N THR A 5 -20.70 23.65 38.60
CA THR A 5 -20.31 22.38 37.99
C THR A 5 -21.02 22.20 36.65
N PRO A 6 -20.35 21.81 35.55
CA PRO A 6 -21.04 21.50 34.31
C PRO A 6 -21.83 20.19 34.44
N SER A 7 -23.11 20.22 34.04
CA SER A 7 -23.97 19.04 33.98
C SER A 7 -23.49 18.08 32.89
N ALA A 8 -23.42 16.79 33.22
CA ALA A 8 -23.11 15.73 32.28
C ALA A 8 -24.23 15.60 31.24
N GLY A 9 -24.00 16.13 30.04
CA GLY A 9 -24.86 15.89 28.88
C GLY A 9 -24.87 14.42 28.52
N THR A 10 -26.04 13.79 28.62
CA THR A 10 -26.26 12.39 28.21
C THR A 10 -26.27 12.33 26.69
N TRP A 11 -25.21 11.78 26.09
CA TRP A 11 -25.23 11.45 24.66
C TRP A 11 -26.20 10.27 24.44
N PRO A 12 -27.11 10.33 23.45
CA PRO A 12 -27.98 9.19 23.16
C PRO A 12 -27.13 7.99 22.69
N PRO A 13 -27.54 6.74 23.00
CA PRO A 13 -26.77 5.56 22.62
C PRO A 13 -26.69 5.45 21.09
N THR A 14 -25.48 5.62 20.57
CA THR A 14 -25.16 5.47 19.15
C THR A 14 -25.45 4.05 18.69
N THR A 15 -26.62 3.83 18.07
CA THR A 15 -26.80 2.66 17.20
C THR A 15 -26.14 3.00 15.86
N ALA A 16 -24.87 2.63 15.71
CA ALA A 16 -24.15 2.85 14.46
C ALA A 16 -24.79 1.99 13.34
N SER A 17 -25.43 2.65 12.38
CA SER A 17 -25.98 2.01 11.18
C SER A 17 -24.86 1.49 10.26
N PRO A 18 -24.96 0.27 9.70
CA PRO A 18 -23.87 -0.41 8.98
C PRO A 18 -23.49 0.18 7.60
N THR A 19 -24.00 1.34 7.21
CA THR A 19 -23.76 1.97 5.89
C THR A 19 -23.05 3.33 5.99
N ALA A 20 -22.24 3.53 7.02
CA ALA A 20 -21.72 4.84 7.39
C ALA A 20 -20.61 5.43 6.50
N ARG A 21 -19.96 4.67 5.61
CA ARG A 21 -18.78 5.17 4.88
C ARG A 21 -19.10 6.00 3.62
N PRO A 22 -20.05 5.64 2.72
CA PRO A 22 -20.34 6.46 1.54
C PRO A 22 -21.36 7.58 1.78
N LEU A 23 -22.19 7.50 2.83
CA LEU A 23 -23.22 8.52 3.11
C LEU A 23 -22.68 9.74 3.85
N SER A 24 -21.81 9.53 4.85
CA SER A 24 -21.14 10.59 5.62
C SER A 24 -20.33 11.52 4.71
N TRP A 25 -19.54 10.96 3.79
CA TRP A 25 -18.79 11.71 2.78
C TRP A 25 -19.68 12.63 1.93
N ARG A 26 -20.85 12.13 1.48
CA ARG A 26 -21.78 12.91 0.65
C ARG A 26 -22.40 14.07 1.42
N TYR A 27 -22.82 13.86 2.67
CA TYR A 27 -23.38 14.92 3.50
C TYR A 27 -22.33 15.98 3.86
N LEU A 28 -21.13 15.57 4.28
CA LEU A 28 -20.05 16.48 4.62
C LEU A 28 -19.60 17.32 3.42
N ARG A 29 -19.53 16.72 2.22
CA ARG A 29 -19.26 17.44 0.97
C ARG A 29 -20.38 18.41 0.60
N LYS A 30 -21.65 18.02 0.75
CA LYS A 30 -22.81 18.90 0.46
C LYS A 30 -22.92 20.07 1.44
N ALA A 31 -22.53 19.85 2.69
CA ALA A 31 -22.48 20.87 3.73
C ALA A 31 -21.19 21.72 3.69
N GLU A 32 -20.30 21.51 2.70
CA GLU A 32 -19.02 22.21 2.56
C GLU A 32 -18.11 22.11 3.80
N LEU A 33 -18.26 21.04 4.59
CA LEU A 33 -17.50 20.81 5.83
C LEU A 33 -16.19 20.05 5.61
N VAL A 34 -15.89 19.65 4.37
CA VAL A 34 -14.68 18.91 4.01
C VAL A 34 -14.16 19.39 2.67
N GLU A 35 -12.86 19.69 2.64
CA GLU A 35 -12.15 19.99 1.40
C GLU A 35 -12.10 18.76 0.47
N PRO A 36 -12.45 18.91 -0.84
CA PRO A 36 -12.29 17.83 -1.80
C PRO A 36 -10.85 17.33 -1.82
N PRO A 37 -10.62 16.01 -1.95
CA PRO A 37 -9.28 15.51 -2.20
C PRO A 37 -8.76 16.11 -3.51
N PRO A 38 -7.46 16.40 -3.60
CA PRO A 38 -6.86 16.87 -4.84
C PRO A 38 -7.11 15.84 -5.95
N LYS A 39 -7.33 16.33 -7.17
CA LYS A 39 -7.41 15.46 -8.34
C LYS A 39 -6.12 14.64 -8.45
N LYS A 40 -6.23 13.41 -8.96
CA LYS A 40 -5.07 12.59 -9.29
C LYS A 40 -4.09 13.43 -10.11
N LYS A 41 -2.81 13.40 -9.72
CA LYS A 41 -1.77 14.17 -10.41
C LYS A 41 -1.77 13.81 -11.91
N PRO A 42 -1.53 14.80 -12.80
CA PRO A 42 -1.49 14.55 -14.23
C PRO A 42 -0.36 13.60 -14.58
N THR A 43 -0.53 12.77 -15.61
CA THR A 43 0.50 11.80 -16.05
C THR A 43 1.85 12.48 -16.36
N SER A 44 1.83 13.74 -16.78
CA SER A 44 3.05 14.54 -17.01
C SER A 44 3.88 14.81 -15.77
N SER A 45 3.33 14.65 -14.55
CA SER A 45 4.10 14.78 -13.32
C SER A 45 4.88 13.52 -12.96
N TYR A 46 4.79 12.45 -13.76
CA TYR A 46 5.50 11.20 -13.51
C TYR A 46 6.98 11.37 -13.85
N ILE A 47 7.83 11.36 -12.82
CA ILE A 47 9.27 11.25 -12.99
C ILE A 47 9.67 9.78 -12.88
N ARG A 48 10.60 9.34 -13.72
CA ARG A 48 11.19 8.01 -13.58
C ARG A 48 12.18 8.06 -12.44
N PHE A 49 11.88 7.33 -11.36
CA PHE A 49 12.89 6.95 -10.40
C PHE A 49 13.71 5.84 -11.04
N GLN A 50 15.00 6.11 -11.27
CA GLN A 50 15.95 5.19 -11.87
C GLN A 50 17.30 5.38 -11.19
N ALA A 51 17.94 4.30 -10.74
CA ALA A 51 19.34 4.35 -10.31
C ALA A 51 20.26 4.85 -11.44
N ALA A 52 21.40 5.43 -11.10
CA ALA A 52 22.33 5.98 -12.08
C ALA A 52 23.17 4.89 -12.77
N LEU A 53 23.46 3.80 -12.06
CA LEU A 53 24.27 2.70 -12.56
C LEU A 53 23.52 1.36 -12.49
N PRO A 54 23.84 0.39 -13.38
CA PRO A 54 23.39 -0.98 -13.22
C PRO A 54 23.81 -1.55 -11.87
N ASN A 55 22.94 -2.33 -11.24
CA ASN A 55 23.19 -3.04 -9.98
C ASN A 55 23.47 -2.10 -8.78
N GLU A 56 22.97 -0.86 -8.83
CA GLU A 56 23.08 0.12 -7.74
C GLU A 56 21.86 0.04 -6.80
N THR A 57 20.67 -0.12 -7.36
CA THR A 57 19.45 -0.37 -6.58
C THR A 57 18.60 -1.43 -7.23
N TRP A 58 17.91 -2.19 -6.38
CA TRP A 58 17.07 -3.30 -6.79
C TRP A 58 15.66 -3.09 -6.26
N GLN A 59 14.69 -3.39 -7.11
CA GLN A 59 13.30 -3.46 -6.71
C GLN A 59 12.91 -4.93 -6.52
N THR A 60 12.21 -5.22 -5.43
CA THR A 60 11.67 -6.54 -5.14
C THR A 60 10.16 -6.45 -4.98
N ASP A 61 9.44 -7.28 -5.70
CA ASP A 61 7.99 -7.40 -5.58
C ASP A 61 7.56 -8.86 -5.76
N PHE A 62 6.40 -9.22 -5.22
CA PHE A 62 5.79 -10.51 -5.44
C PHE A 62 4.40 -10.38 -6.04
N THR A 63 4.16 -11.14 -7.10
CA THR A 63 2.84 -11.20 -7.74
C THR A 63 2.13 -12.47 -7.34
N HIS A 64 0.94 -12.32 -6.76
CA HIS A 64 0.06 -13.45 -6.48
C HIS A 64 -0.58 -13.96 -7.78
N ARG A 65 -0.44 -15.26 -8.05
CA ARG A 65 -0.98 -15.94 -9.22
C ARG A 65 -1.56 -17.30 -8.83
N ARG A 66 -2.79 -17.53 -9.28
CA ARG A 66 -3.46 -18.83 -9.20
C ARG A 66 -3.04 -19.70 -10.38
N LEU A 67 -2.58 -20.92 -10.11
CA LEU A 67 -2.24 -21.94 -11.10
C LEU A 67 -3.51 -22.62 -11.64
N ALA A 68 -3.37 -23.37 -12.74
CA ALA A 68 -4.49 -24.03 -13.42
C ALA A 68 -5.19 -25.09 -12.55
N ASP A 69 -4.47 -25.71 -11.63
CA ASP A 69 -4.95 -26.69 -10.65
C ASP A 69 -5.66 -26.05 -9.44
N GLY A 70 -5.73 -24.71 -9.40
CA GLY A 70 -6.30 -23.99 -8.27
C GLY A 70 -5.31 -23.68 -7.15
N THR A 71 -4.02 -23.97 -7.29
CA THR A 71 -3.02 -23.65 -6.26
C THR A 71 -2.66 -22.15 -6.28
N ASP A 72 -2.73 -21.49 -5.11
CA ASP A 72 -2.20 -20.13 -4.94
C ASP A 72 -0.67 -20.14 -4.91
N THR A 73 -0.04 -19.25 -5.65
CA THR A 73 1.41 -19.11 -5.74
C THR A 73 1.78 -17.63 -5.78
N GLU A 74 2.89 -17.28 -5.16
CA GLU A 74 3.47 -15.96 -5.16
C GLU A 74 4.81 -16.00 -5.91
N ILE A 75 4.92 -15.21 -6.97
CA ILE A 75 6.12 -15.12 -7.80
C ILE A 75 6.95 -13.93 -7.31
N LEU A 76 8.06 -14.21 -6.65
CA LEU A 76 9.03 -13.22 -6.19
C LEU A 76 9.99 -12.84 -7.31
N THR A 77 10.07 -11.54 -7.61
CA THR A 77 10.94 -10.98 -8.65
C THR A 77 11.92 -9.99 -8.05
N PHE A 78 13.20 -10.13 -8.40
CA PHE A 78 14.25 -9.13 -8.17
C PHE A 78 14.61 -8.50 -9.50
N LEU A 79 14.51 -7.17 -9.57
CA LEU A 79 14.71 -6.40 -10.78
C LEU A 79 15.75 -5.31 -10.54
N ASP A 80 16.72 -5.20 -11.45
CA ASP A 80 17.63 -4.06 -11.48
C ASP A 80 16.87 -2.80 -11.91
N ASP A 81 16.89 -1.76 -11.08
CA ASP A 81 16.08 -0.57 -11.34
C ASP A 81 16.58 0.23 -12.55
N HIS A 82 17.91 0.24 -12.79
CA HIS A 82 18.50 0.93 -13.93
C HIS A 82 18.23 0.23 -15.26
N SER A 83 18.65 -1.03 -15.41
CA SER A 83 18.54 -1.76 -16.68
C SER A 83 17.18 -2.43 -16.90
N ARG A 84 16.32 -2.49 -15.87
CA ARG A 84 15.08 -3.28 -15.86
C ARG A 84 15.30 -4.77 -16.10
N TYR A 85 16.51 -5.25 -15.86
CA TYR A 85 16.86 -6.65 -15.98
C TYR A 85 16.32 -7.45 -14.80
N ALA A 86 15.67 -8.58 -15.07
CA ALA A 86 15.21 -9.51 -14.05
C ALA A 86 16.38 -10.36 -13.57
N LEU A 87 16.91 -10.03 -12.39
CA LEU A 87 18.07 -10.70 -11.82
C LEU A 87 17.72 -12.07 -11.23
N ALA A 88 16.51 -12.19 -10.68
CA ALA A 88 15.98 -13.48 -10.22
C ALA A 88 14.45 -13.48 -10.25
N VAL A 89 13.87 -14.63 -10.61
CA VAL A 89 12.42 -14.88 -10.58
C VAL A 89 12.20 -16.26 -9.99
N THR A 90 11.47 -16.33 -8.88
CA THR A 90 11.20 -17.61 -8.19
C THR A 90 9.75 -17.70 -7.75
N ALA A 91 9.18 -18.90 -7.82
CA ALA A 91 7.81 -19.18 -7.41
C ALA A 91 7.81 -19.81 -6.01
N HIS A 92 6.95 -19.30 -5.13
CA HIS A 92 6.77 -19.76 -3.76
C HIS A 92 5.29 -19.96 -3.49
N ARG A 93 4.92 -20.90 -2.62
CA ARG A 93 3.52 -21.00 -2.16
C ARG A 93 3.10 -19.73 -1.43
N ARG A 94 4.02 -19.17 -0.65
CA ARG A 94 3.91 -17.86 -0.01
C ARG A 94 5.31 -17.31 0.21
N VAL A 95 5.53 -16.07 -0.18
CA VAL A 95 6.75 -15.32 0.03
C VAL A 95 6.75 -14.82 1.47
N GLY A 96 7.83 -15.15 2.17
CA GLY A 96 8.14 -14.60 3.48
C GLY A 96 9.54 -14.01 3.50
N ALA A 97 9.87 -13.32 4.58
CA ALA A 97 11.21 -12.73 4.77
C ALA A 97 12.37 -13.71 4.50
N PRO A 98 12.32 -15.00 4.91
CA PRO A 98 13.40 -15.93 4.61
C PRO A 98 13.64 -16.14 3.11
N ALA A 99 12.57 -16.23 2.31
CA ALA A 99 12.69 -16.40 0.87
C ALA A 99 13.36 -15.19 0.21
N ILE A 100 13.02 -13.98 0.66
CA ILE A 100 13.62 -12.72 0.20
C ILE A 100 15.10 -12.67 0.55
N LEU A 101 15.46 -12.95 1.80
CA LEU A 101 16.85 -12.91 2.29
C LEU A 101 17.73 -13.95 1.59
N ILE A 102 17.22 -15.15 1.35
CA ILE A 102 17.93 -16.20 0.61
C ILE A 102 18.19 -15.74 -0.82
N LEU A 103 17.16 -15.21 -1.51
CA LEU A 103 17.33 -14.74 -2.89
C LEU A 103 18.32 -13.58 -2.96
N GLN A 104 18.23 -12.64 -2.00
CA GLN A 104 19.14 -11.51 -1.90
C GLN A 104 20.59 -11.94 -1.74
N ARG A 105 20.83 -12.88 -0.82
CA ARG A 105 22.18 -13.37 -0.51
C ARG A 105 22.77 -14.22 -1.63
N ASN A 106 21.96 -15.09 -2.25
CA ASN A 106 22.43 -15.96 -3.33
C ASN A 106 22.64 -15.20 -4.64
N GLY A 107 21.88 -14.12 -4.87
CA GLY A 107 22.07 -13.24 -6.01
C GLY A 107 23.16 -12.19 -5.82
N CYS A 108 23.82 -12.16 -4.64
CA CYS A 108 24.79 -11.12 -4.27
C CYS A 108 24.24 -9.69 -4.46
N PHE A 109 22.96 -9.48 -4.14
CA PHE A 109 22.34 -8.14 -4.19
C PHE A 109 22.64 -7.41 -2.87
N GLY A 110 23.77 -6.69 -2.83
CA GLY A 110 24.18 -5.92 -1.67
C GLY A 110 25.38 -5.01 -1.95
N VAL A 111 25.30 -3.79 -1.38
CA VAL A 111 26.47 -2.99 -0.96
C VAL A 111 27.04 -3.56 0.33
#